data_AF-A0A9P1CUL7-F1
#
_entry.id   AF-A0A9P1CUL7-F1
#
_cell.length_a   1.000
_cell.length_b   1.000
_cell.length_c   1.000
_cell.angle_alpha   90.00
_cell.angle_beta   90.00
_cell.angle_gamma   90.00
#
_symmetry.space_group_name_H-M   'P 1'
#
loop_
_entity.id
_entity.type
_entity.pdbx_description
1 polymer ?
#
loop_
_entity_poly.entity_id
_entity_poly.type
_entity_poly.pdbx_seq_one_letter_code
_entity_poly.pdbx_strand_id
1 'polypeptide(L)'
;MPGQGLQTVDGWTAGWRMLFEGTLVLVVGGACLRVWSMAAKDATGTKTVQGRRVEGGEGHGLRKEFFTSMSLDAQRRWGRLSVSEGLLEPGPVACCGSRLKLQPLESPASELHQMLMAVSNGDRIKLTFTTGQESERIVTGNMPMPGGGSSIIVNTPFEENLSELTIKRCEVQKPAQALFEFHRGTGQQWFSSHSNSLRDPQRGENLTDRYRAFGKLIALALANHCKLAFALPLLFFQFLLHRERRAQLDDLKGFDNALHSSLRKCLKMKAAQFKQIKELEGLSADMSLEEYVADQLKAILCPQAFEEVRSGFWSLISTLDALDDVTPAELRQIVCPTTVVREDMGLRQIFRVVFEDDMSECQPLVEAFHAVLDGLSNADKKKFLMFVTGIEVPPEPQTEQLTVQMPFSAFTKDEHVEMLGKLPQAHTCTNTLELPNYYESLQESGRYEPQEGKASRALMTELKNLMKERLHTAINETESYELDATEDRCSVVPPAPVAPWAPSLPPALDLSKGVSQDTESSPSVATRLRVKDSDKAASSDTDSYPPQLSSRSIQSLRSDARTSLEDLPQNKRLDVDSLLASLEEEADTRHAPSPERRPKTQDVDSLLEDLDAALMT
;
A
#
# COMPACT_ATOMS: atom_id res chain seq x y z
N MET A 1 19.65 39.71 -39.49
CA MET A 1 20.64 38.67 -39.86
C MET A 1 20.16 37.33 -39.34
N PRO A 2 20.35 36.25 -40.10
CA PRO A 2 19.66 34.98 -39.91
C PRO A 2 20.38 34.03 -38.95
N GLY A 3 19.61 33.13 -38.33
CA GLY A 3 19.93 31.73 -38.13
C GLY A 3 21.08 31.36 -37.20
N GLN A 4 20.75 30.96 -35.98
CA GLN A 4 21.41 29.83 -35.32
C GLN A 4 20.35 28.90 -34.73
N GLY A 5 20.41 27.64 -35.14
CA GLY A 5 19.43 26.61 -34.83
C GLY A 5 19.46 26.21 -33.35
N LEU A 6 18.27 26.02 -32.78
CA LEU A 6 18.11 25.23 -31.58
C LEU A 6 18.32 23.75 -31.94
N GLN A 7 19.41 23.18 -31.42
CA GLN A 7 19.49 21.75 -31.18
C GLN A 7 18.48 21.40 -30.09
N THR A 8 17.60 20.44 -30.37
CA THR A 8 16.77 19.76 -29.38
C THR A 8 17.67 18.97 -28.44
N VAL A 9 17.77 19.42 -27.19
CA VAL A 9 18.27 18.62 -26.08
C VAL A 9 17.05 18.25 -25.25
N ASP A 10 16.71 16.96 -25.27
CA ASP A 10 15.68 16.40 -24.41
C ASP A 10 16.05 16.61 -22.95
N GLY A 11 15.26 17.42 -22.26
CA GLY A 11 15.46 17.77 -20.87
C GLY A 11 14.17 18.27 -20.26
N TRP A 12 13.30 17.35 -19.86
CA TRP A 12 12.12 17.67 -19.04
C TRP A 12 12.60 18.12 -17.66
N THR A 13 12.59 19.42 -17.39
CA THR A 13 12.83 19.95 -16.04
C THR A 13 11.49 20.13 -15.34
N ALA A 14 11.15 19.17 -14.47
CA ALA A 14 10.03 19.29 -13.53
C ALA A 14 10.53 20.00 -12.26
N GLY A 15 9.92 21.14 -11.91
CA GLY A 15 10.23 21.89 -10.70
C GLY A 15 9.07 21.83 -9.71
N TRP A 16 9.36 21.56 -8.45
CA TRP A 16 8.37 21.63 -7.37
C TRP A 16 8.42 23.01 -6.72
N ARG A 17 7.27 23.66 -6.50
CA ARG A 17 7.19 24.89 -5.71
C ARG A 17 6.13 24.74 -4.63
N MET A 18 6.49 25.14 -3.41
CA MET A 18 5.58 25.28 -2.29
C MET A 18 4.94 26.68 -2.37
N LEU A 19 3.61 26.76 -2.25
CA LEU A 19 2.91 28.03 -2.08
C LEU A 19 2.42 28.15 -0.63
N PHE A 20 2.15 29.40 -0.22
CA PHE A 20 1.58 29.74 1.09
C PHE A 20 0.36 28.84 1.42
N GLU A 21 0.27 28.40 2.67
CA GLU A 21 -0.66 27.38 3.20
C GLU A 21 -0.33 25.90 2.87
N GLY A 22 0.97 25.55 2.79
CA GLY A 22 1.41 24.14 2.86
C GLY A 22 1.04 23.25 1.67
N THR A 23 0.49 23.81 0.59
CA THR A 23 0.12 23.05 -0.62
C THR A 23 1.32 22.95 -1.57
N LEU A 24 1.77 21.73 -1.85
CA LEU A 24 2.83 21.48 -2.82
C LEU A 24 2.25 21.41 -4.25
N VAL A 25 2.80 22.24 -5.15
CA VAL A 25 2.39 22.32 -6.56
C VAL A 25 3.52 21.78 -7.44
N LEU A 26 3.20 20.81 -8.30
CA LEU A 26 4.11 20.39 -9.37
C LEU A 26 4.03 21.43 -10.51
N VAL A 27 5.15 22.05 -10.87
CA VAL A 27 5.20 22.95 -12.02
C VAL A 27 5.98 22.27 -13.14
N VAL A 28 5.28 21.89 -14.22
CA VAL A 28 5.90 21.41 -15.45
C VAL A 28 5.60 22.43 -16.55
N GLY A 29 6.63 23.01 -17.16
CA GLY A 29 6.47 23.90 -18.34
C GLY A 29 5.78 25.24 -18.09
N GLY A 30 5.85 25.80 -16.88
CA GLY A 30 5.28 27.13 -16.58
C GLY A 30 3.78 27.16 -16.25
N ALA A 31 3.11 26.00 -16.22
CA ALA A 31 1.73 25.88 -15.74
C ALA A 31 1.70 25.45 -14.26
N CYS A 32 0.91 26.15 -13.45
CA CYS A 32 0.72 25.88 -12.02
C CYS A 32 -0.30 24.72 -11.86
N LEU A 33 0.15 23.48 -11.66
CA LEU A 33 -0.72 22.37 -11.32
C LEU A 33 -0.91 22.31 -9.80
N ARG A 34 -1.98 22.93 -9.29
CA ARG A 34 -2.60 22.40 -8.05
C ARG A 34 -2.80 20.91 -8.29
N VAL A 35 -2.56 20.04 -7.31
CA VAL A 35 -2.94 18.62 -7.39
C VAL A 35 -4.47 18.53 -7.29
N TRP A 36 -5.16 19.12 -8.25
CA TRP A 36 -6.48 18.76 -8.69
C TRP A 36 -6.24 17.94 -9.95
N SER A 37 -6.65 16.66 -9.89
CA SER A 37 -6.82 15.76 -11.02
C SER A 37 -5.75 15.87 -12.11
N MET A 38 -4.76 14.96 -12.10
CA MET A 38 -4.06 14.63 -13.34
C MET A 38 -5.05 13.97 -14.31
N ALA A 39 -5.75 14.81 -15.06
CA ALA A 39 -6.44 14.46 -16.28
C ALA A 39 -6.22 15.63 -17.25
N ALA A 40 -5.26 15.48 -18.15
CA ALA A 40 -5.33 16.21 -19.41
C ALA A 40 -6.59 15.70 -20.10
N LYS A 41 -7.67 16.49 -20.06
CA LYS A 41 -8.84 16.24 -20.89
C LYS A 41 -8.43 16.57 -22.33
N ASP A 42 -8.60 15.61 -23.24
CA ASP A 42 -8.72 15.96 -24.65
C ASP A 42 -9.97 16.81 -24.87
N ALA A 43 -10.12 17.42 -26.04
CA ALA A 43 -11.28 18.24 -26.38
C ALA A 43 -12.63 17.46 -26.34
N THR A 44 -12.59 16.15 -26.13
CA THR A 44 -13.73 15.23 -26.08
C THR A 44 -14.09 14.75 -24.67
N GLY A 45 -13.36 15.19 -23.63
CA GLY A 45 -13.68 14.90 -22.23
C GLY A 45 -13.23 13.52 -21.74
N THR A 46 -12.36 12.84 -22.48
CA THR A 46 -11.91 11.48 -22.18
C THR A 46 -10.57 11.44 -21.48
N LYS A 47 -10.47 10.63 -20.42
CA LYS A 47 -9.27 10.47 -19.60
C LYS A 47 -8.47 9.29 -20.14
N THR A 48 -7.14 9.40 -20.15
CA THR A 48 -6.25 8.30 -20.52
C THR A 48 -5.20 8.06 -19.44
N VAL A 49 -4.95 6.79 -19.09
CA VAL A 49 -3.92 6.36 -18.13
C VAL A 49 -3.14 5.20 -18.78
N GLN A 50 -1.81 5.30 -18.84
CA GLN A 50 -0.94 4.33 -19.52
C GLN A 50 -1.31 4.05 -20.99
N GLY A 51 -1.83 5.06 -21.71
CA GLY A 51 -2.21 4.94 -23.13
C GLY A 51 -3.57 4.26 -23.36
N ARG A 52 -4.33 3.97 -22.31
CA ARG A 52 -5.69 3.42 -22.38
C ARG A 52 -6.72 4.45 -21.95
N ARG A 53 -7.90 4.42 -22.56
CA ARG A 53 -9.01 5.34 -22.29
C ARG A 53 -9.75 4.81 -21.05
N VAL A 54 -9.91 5.65 -20.03
CA VAL A 54 -10.64 5.31 -18.80
C VAL A 54 -11.85 6.22 -18.67
N GLU A 55 -12.99 5.68 -18.26
CA GLU A 55 -14.21 6.45 -18.05
C GLU A 55 -14.03 7.42 -16.86
N GLY A 56 -14.66 8.59 -16.95
CA GLY A 56 -14.60 9.60 -15.91
C GLY A 56 -15.43 9.19 -14.70
N GLY A 57 -14.81 8.52 -13.74
CA GLY A 57 -15.44 8.13 -12.47
C GLY A 57 -14.81 6.90 -11.81
N GLU A 58 -14.06 6.09 -12.57
CA GLU A 58 -13.71 4.71 -12.18
C GLU A 58 -12.27 4.53 -11.67
N GLY A 59 -11.46 5.58 -11.60
CA GLY A 59 -10.13 5.46 -11.00
C GLY A 59 -10.24 5.52 -9.49
N HIS A 60 -9.58 4.61 -8.75
CA HIS A 60 -9.29 4.81 -7.34
C HIS A 60 -8.75 6.22 -7.17
N GLY A 61 -9.06 6.93 -6.07
CA GLY A 61 -8.75 8.36 -6.00
C GLY A 61 -7.33 8.67 -6.47
N LEU A 62 -7.18 9.44 -7.56
CA LEU A 62 -5.91 9.62 -8.31
C LEU A 62 -4.70 9.88 -7.39
N ARG A 63 -4.97 10.54 -6.26
CA ARG A 63 -4.03 10.79 -5.17
C ARG A 63 -3.55 9.50 -4.49
N LYS A 64 -4.45 8.65 -3.98
CA LYS A 64 -4.13 7.38 -3.31
C LYS A 64 -3.43 6.42 -4.28
N GLU A 65 -3.93 6.33 -5.52
CA GLU A 65 -3.27 5.55 -6.59
C GLU A 65 -1.85 6.01 -6.85
N PHE A 66 -1.63 7.33 -6.89
CA PHE A 66 -0.31 7.90 -7.10
C PHE A 66 0.65 7.44 -6.02
N PHE A 67 0.28 7.53 -4.73
CA PHE A 67 1.16 7.08 -3.64
C PHE A 67 1.40 5.58 -3.67
N THR A 68 0.37 4.77 -3.93
CA THR A 68 0.51 3.32 -4.06
C THR A 68 1.44 2.97 -5.22
N SER A 69 1.19 3.52 -6.40
CA SER A 69 1.94 3.25 -7.63
C SER A 69 3.39 3.73 -7.55
N MET A 70 3.63 4.95 -7.03
CA MET A 70 4.98 5.48 -6.82
C MET A 70 5.75 4.71 -5.74
N SER A 71 5.05 4.20 -4.72
CA SER A 71 5.66 3.29 -3.75
C SER A 71 6.05 1.97 -4.41
N LEU A 72 5.14 1.34 -5.17
CA LEU A 72 5.42 0.09 -5.88
C LEU A 72 6.56 0.25 -6.91
N ASP A 73 6.70 1.44 -7.52
CA ASP A 73 7.84 1.78 -8.38
C ASP A 73 9.19 1.65 -7.64
N ALA A 74 9.22 1.95 -6.33
CA ALA A 74 10.41 1.79 -5.51
C ALA A 74 10.79 0.30 -5.31
N GLN A 75 9.85 -0.62 -5.49
CA GLN A 75 10.07 -2.08 -5.41
C GLN A 75 10.21 -2.74 -6.79
N ARG A 76 9.99 -1.99 -7.88
CA ARG A 76 9.99 -2.56 -9.23
C ARG A 76 11.34 -3.17 -9.57
N ARG A 77 11.29 -4.35 -10.18
CA ARG A 77 12.46 -5.09 -10.69
C ARG A 77 12.62 -4.97 -12.20
N TRP A 78 11.65 -4.37 -12.86
CA TRP A 78 11.65 -4.12 -14.30
C TRP A 78 11.25 -2.67 -14.55
N GLY A 79 11.88 -2.09 -15.58
CA GLY A 79 11.71 -0.71 -16.00
C GLY A 79 10.41 -0.50 -16.77
N ARG A 80 10.29 0.67 -17.40
CA ARG A 80 9.14 0.97 -18.24
C ARG A 80 9.07 0.02 -19.44
N LEU A 81 7.83 -0.23 -19.88
CA LEU A 81 7.55 -0.99 -21.09
C LEU A 81 8.06 -0.22 -22.30
N SER A 82 8.93 -0.86 -23.07
CA SER A 82 9.15 -0.50 -24.47
C SER A 82 8.16 -1.33 -25.28
N VAL A 83 7.19 -0.66 -25.88
CA VAL A 83 6.16 -1.28 -26.73
C VAL A 83 6.52 -0.99 -28.18
N SER A 84 6.40 -1.97 -29.07
CA SER A 84 6.38 -1.71 -30.51
C SER A 84 5.14 -0.87 -30.84
N GLU A 85 5.30 0.41 -31.16
CA GLU A 85 4.17 1.27 -31.53
C GLU A 85 3.86 1.11 -33.02
N GLY A 86 3.09 0.07 -33.35
CA GLY A 86 2.62 -0.15 -34.72
C GLY A 86 1.76 -1.40 -34.88
N LEU A 87 0.93 -1.42 -35.92
CA LEU A 87 0.38 -2.66 -36.48
C LEU A 87 1.57 -3.48 -37.01
N LEU A 88 2.15 -4.31 -36.13
CA LEU A 88 3.18 -5.25 -36.50
C LEU A 88 2.59 -6.22 -37.53
N GLU A 89 3.24 -6.31 -38.69
CA GLU A 89 3.10 -7.48 -39.56
C GLU A 89 3.36 -8.72 -38.71
N PRO A 90 2.36 -9.61 -38.54
CA PRO A 90 2.49 -10.78 -37.69
C PRO A 90 3.69 -11.62 -38.15
N GLY A 91 4.74 -11.70 -37.31
CA GLY A 91 5.92 -12.52 -37.59
C GLY A 91 5.72 -13.96 -37.13
N PRO A 92 5.99 -14.98 -37.97
CA PRO A 92 5.94 -16.37 -37.53
C PRO A 92 7.05 -16.63 -36.51
N VAL A 93 6.66 -17.09 -35.32
CA VAL A 93 7.62 -17.42 -34.26
C VAL A 93 7.34 -18.83 -33.77
N ALA A 94 8.38 -19.67 -33.78
CA ALA A 94 8.25 -21.02 -33.27
C ALA A 94 8.62 -21.03 -31.78
N CYS A 95 7.61 -21.25 -30.93
CA CYS A 95 7.79 -21.46 -29.50
C CYS A 95 7.98 -22.97 -29.24
N CYS A 96 9.13 -23.38 -28.71
CA CYS A 96 9.41 -24.79 -28.43
C CYS A 96 10.09 -24.94 -27.06
N GLY A 97 9.37 -25.48 -26.08
CA GLY A 97 9.82 -25.56 -24.70
C GLY A 97 10.21 -24.17 -24.19
N SER A 98 11.43 -23.99 -23.71
CA SER A 98 11.94 -22.70 -23.23
C SER A 98 12.60 -21.84 -24.33
N ARG A 99 12.36 -22.11 -25.62
CA ARG A 99 12.99 -21.39 -26.73
C ARG A 99 11.97 -20.70 -27.61
N LEU A 100 12.24 -19.44 -27.91
CA LEU A 100 11.55 -18.63 -28.89
C LEU A 100 12.47 -18.49 -30.11
N LYS A 101 12.11 -19.14 -31.22
CA LYS A 101 12.89 -19.08 -32.46
C LYS A 101 12.25 -18.12 -33.44
N LEU A 102 12.99 -17.07 -33.78
CA LEU A 102 12.60 -16.13 -34.83
C LEU A 102 12.94 -16.74 -36.18
N GLN A 103 11.94 -16.94 -37.04
CA GLN A 103 12.21 -17.32 -38.42
C GLN A 103 12.90 -16.15 -39.16
N PRO A 104 13.88 -16.43 -40.04
CA PRO A 104 14.48 -15.40 -40.88
C PRO A 104 13.38 -14.82 -41.78
N LEU A 105 13.06 -13.54 -41.62
CA LEU A 105 12.23 -12.83 -42.61
C LEU A 105 13.10 -12.45 -43.81
N GLU A 106 12.54 -12.56 -45.01
CA GLU A 106 13.18 -12.10 -46.26
C GLU A 106 13.43 -10.57 -46.25
N SER A 107 12.78 -9.84 -45.35
CA SER A 107 13.03 -8.42 -45.06
C SER A 107 13.19 -8.20 -43.54
N PRO A 108 14.36 -7.74 -43.05
CA PRO A 108 14.62 -7.46 -41.63
C PRO A 108 13.91 -6.20 -41.07
N ALA A 109 12.89 -5.70 -41.77
CA ALA A 109 12.25 -4.42 -41.50
C ALA A 109 11.14 -4.48 -40.41
N SER A 110 10.79 -5.66 -39.89
CA SER A 110 9.79 -5.74 -38.82
C SER A 110 10.38 -5.22 -37.50
N GLU A 111 9.76 -4.18 -36.94
CA GLU A 111 10.08 -3.59 -35.63
C GLU A 111 10.11 -4.65 -34.52
N LEU A 112 9.24 -5.67 -34.61
CA LEU A 112 9.21 -6.83 -33.72
C LEU A 112 10.54 -7.60 -33.72
N HIS A 113 11.11 -7.83 -34.91
CA HIS A 113 12.37 -8.55 -35.06
C HIS A 113 13.51 -7.73 -34.43
N GLN A 114 13.56 -6.42 -34.69
CA GLN A 114 14.56 -5.53 -34.10
C GLN A 114 14.46 -5.48 -32.58
N MET A 115 13.24 -5.38 -32.04
CA MET A 115 12.99 -5.41 -30.60
C MET A 115 13.47 -6.72 -29.98
N LEU A 116 13.07 -7.87 -30.53
CA LEU A 116 13.46 -9.19 -30.02
C LEU A 116 14.97 -9.43 -30.14
N MET A 117 15.61 -8.93 -31.19
CA MET A 117 17.07 -8.96 -31.35
C MET A 117 17.79 -8.09 -30.30
N ALA A 118 17.18 -6.99 -29.84
CA ALA A 118 17.72 -6.12 -28.81
C ALA A 118 17.48 -6.62 -27.37
N VAL A 119 16.79 -7.75 -27.20
CA VAL A 119 16.54 -8.34 -25.88
C VAL A 119 17.81 -8.98 -25.33
N SER A 120 18.07 -8.73 -24.06
CA SER A 120 19.23 -9.19 -23.31
C SER A 120 18.81 -10.08 -22.14
N ASN A 121 19.77 -10.83 -21.58
CA ASN A 121 19.52 -11.63 -20.39
C ASN A 121 19.01 -10.76 -19.23
N GLY A 122 17.93 -11.21 -18.59
CA GLY A 122 17.23 -10.50 -17.51
C GLY A 122 16.03 -9.69 -17.97
N ASP A 123 15.94 -9.34 -19.26
CA ASP A 123 14.79 -8.63 -19.81
C ASP A 123 13.52 -9.46 -19.66
N ARG A 124 12.41 -8.78 -19.37
CA ARG A 124 11.08 -9.39 -19.32
C ARG A 124 10.37 -9.07 -20.62
N ILE A 125 9.87 -10.10 -21.27
CA ILE A 125 9.10 -9.98 -22.51
C ILE A 125 7.66 -10.39 -22.25
N LYS A 126 6.72 -9.56 -22.70
CA LYS A 126 5.30 -9.90 -22.76
C LYS A 126 4.93 -10.05 -24.23
N LEU A 127 4.43 -11.24 -24.57
CA LEU A 127 4.04 -11.60 -25.93
C LEU A 127 2.52 -11.74 -25.97
N THR A 128 1.87 -11.02 -26.88
CA THR A 128 0.45 -11.22 -27.21
C THR A 128 0.38 -11.88 -28.58
N PHE A 129 -0.24 -13.05 -28.65
CA PHE A 129 -0.39 -13.81 -29.89
C PHE A 129 -1.64 -13.38 -30.65
N THR A 130 -1.71 -13.70 -31.94
CA THR A 130 -2.89 -13.43 -32.78
C THR A 130 -4.16 -14.13 -32.30
N THR A 131 -4.02 -15.22 -31.53
CA THR A 131 -5.12 -15.91 -30.85
C THR A 131 -5.70 -15.15 -29.66
N GLY A 132 -5.09 -14.02 -29.26
CA GLY A 132 -5.44 -13.28 -28.05
C GLY A 132 -4.76 -13.79 -26.78
N GLN A 133 -4.06 -14.94 -26.85
CA GLN A 133 -3.31 -15.46 -25.70
C GLN A 133 -2.13 -14.54 -25.36
N GLU A 134 -1.91 -14.31 -24.06
CA GLU A 134 -0.77 -13.56 -23.55
C GLU A 134 0.21 -14.49 -22.83
N SER A 135 1.50 -14.23 -22.99
CA SER A 135 2.56 -15.00 -22.36
C SER A 135 3.69 -14.10 -21.93
N GLU A 136 4.03 -14.17 -20.65
CA GLU A 136 5.09 -13.35 -20.07
C GLU A 136 6.28 -14.21 -19.65
N ARG A 137 7.48 -13.78 -20.00
CA ARG A 137 8.71 -14.56 -19.84
C ARG A 137 9.89 -13.68 -19.47
N ILE A 138 10.87 -14.26 -18.76
CA ILE A 138 12.16 -13.63 -18.48
C ILE A 138 13.20 -14.27 -19.39
N VAL A 139 13.96 -13.45 -20.11
CA VAL A 139 15.03 -13.91 -20.99
C VAL A 139 16.24 -14.37 -20.19
N THR A 140 16.64 -15.61 -20.42
CA THR A 140 17.81 -16.25 -19.77
C THR A 140 18.98 -16.43 -20.74
N GLY A 141 18.73 -16.32 -22.05
CA GLY A 141 19.74 -16.41 -23.09
C GLY A 141 19.27 -15.76 -24.39
N ASN A 142 20.19 -15.17 -25.15
CA ASN A 142 19.98 -14.77 -26.54
C ASN A 142 21.13 -15.36 -27.37
N MET A 143 20.81 -16.29 -28.26
CA MET A 143 21.80 -16.94 -29.11
C MET A 143 21.56 -16.57 -30.58
N PRO A 144 22.51 -15.90 -31.25
CA PRO A 144 22.43 -15.72 -32.70
C PRO A 144 22.51 -17.08 -33.39
N MET A 145 21.63 -17.31 -34.36
CA MET A 145 21.59 -18.55 -35.14
C MET A 145 22.38 -18.37 -36.45
N PRO A 146 23.06 -19.43 -36.93
CA PRO A 146 23.63 -19.43 -38.27
C PRO A 146 22.51 -19.18 -39.31
N GLY A 147 22.62 -18.12 -40.11
CA GLY A 147 21.59 -17.74 -41.09
C GLY A 147 20.76 -16.50 -40.73
N GLY A 148 21.16 -15.73 -39.71
CA GLY A 148 20.57 -14.41 -39.44
C GLY A 148 19.32 -14.41 -38.55
N GLY A 149 18.92 -15.57 -38.03
CA GLY A 149 17.89 -15.66 -36.98
C GLY A 149 18.47 -15.47 -35.56
N SER A 150 17.60 -15.32 -34.56
CA SER A 150 17.95 -15.43 -33.15
C SER A 150 17.06 -16.46 -32.46
N SER A 151 17.66 -17.18 -31.50
CA SER A 151 16.97 -18.03 -30.54
C SER A 151 17.05 -17.38 -29.17
N ILE A 152 15.91 -16.92 -28.66
CA ILE A 152 15.79 -16.41 -27.30
C ILE A 152 15.42 -17.58 -26.38
N ILE A 153 16.11 -17.71 -25.26
CA ILE A 153 15.84 -18.69 -24.21
C ILE A 153 15.13 -17.97 -23.07
N VAL A 154 14.06 -18.57 -22.57
CA VAL A 154 13.24 -18.02 -21.49
C VAL A 154 13.27 -18.90 -20.24
N ASN A 155 12.92 -18.33 -19.09
CA ASN A 155 12.91 -19.01 -17.80
C ASN A 155 11.85 -20.12 -17.69
N THR A 156 10.67 -19.93 -18.27
CA THR A 156 9.53 -20.85 -18.18
C THR A 156 9.16 -21.35 -19.57
N PRO A 157 8.93 -22.66 -19.77
CA PRO A 157 8.54 -23.18 -21.07
C PRO A 157 7.21 -22.59 -21.56
N PHE A 158 7.06 -22.54 -22.88
CA PHE A 158 5.79 -22.29 -23.55
C PHE A 158 4.92 -23.54 -23.49
N GLU A 159 3.60 -23.35 -23.44
CA GLU A 159 2.65 -24.47 -23.51
C GLU A 159 2.73 -25.15 -24.88
N GLU A 160 2.51 -26.46 -24.93
CA GLU A 160 2.73 -27.28 -26.14
C GLU A 160 1.86 -26.83 -27.34
N ASN A 161 0.73 -26.17 -27.06
CA ASN A 161 -0.20 -25.64 -28.07
C ASN A 161 0.28 -24.37 -28.79
N LEU A 162 1.44 -23.80 -28.43
CA LEU A 162 1.95 -22.53 -28.98
C LEU A 162 2.93 -22.69 -30.16
N SER A 163 3.03 -23.90 -30.71
CA SER A 163 4.12 -24.30 -31.61
C SER A 163 4.15 -23.55 -32.95
N GLU A 164 3.04 -22.94 -33.38
CA GLU A 164 2.90 -22.22 -34.66
C GLU A 164 2.05 -20.94 -34.53
N LEU A 165 2.30 -20.13 -33.50
CA LEU A 165 1.57 -18.88 -33.32
C LEU A 165 2.32 -17.67 -33.85
N THR A 166 1.55 -16.71 -34.35
CA THR A 166 2.07 -15.43 -34.79
C THR A 166 1.98 -14.41 -33.66
N ILE A 167 3.08 -13.68 -33.42
CA ILE A 167 3.11 -12.64 -32.39
C ILE A 167 2.45 -11.39 -32.95
N LYS A 168 1.39 -10.92 -32.29
CA LYS A 168 0.68 -9.68 -32.61
C LYS A 168 1.35 -8.47 -31.95
N ARG A 169 1.82 -8.62 -30.71
CA ARG A 169 2.46 -7.55 -29.93
C ARG A 169 3.56 -8.12 -29.05
N CYS A 170 4.67 -7.39 -28.96
CA CYS A 170 5.76 -7.70 -28.02
C CYS A 170 6.08 -6.46 -27.21
N GLU A 171 6.13 -6.63 -25.91
CA GLU A 171 6.56 -5.60 -24.98
C GLU A 171 7.82 -6.07 -24.27
N VAL A 172 8.81 -5.21 -24.17
CA VAL A 172 10.09 -5.53 -23.52
C VAL A 172 10.27 -4.59 -22.34
N GLN A 173 10.55 -5.14 -21.17
CA GLN A 173 10.93 -4.39 -19.99
C GLN A 173 12.39 -4.74 -19.63
N LYS A 174 13.26 -3.73 -19.60
CA LYS A 174 14.63 -3.89 -19.10
C LYS A 174 14.62 -4.11 -17.59
N PRO A 175 15.56 -4.88 -17.01
CA PRO A 175 15.72 -4.96 -15.57
C PRO A 175 15.86 -3.56 -14.97
N ALA A 176 15.11 -3.29 -13.92
CA ALA A 176 15.28 -2.11 -13.09
C ALA A 176 15.71 -2.56 -11.70
N GLN A 177 16.55 -1.76 -11.08
CA GLN A 177 16.97 -2.05 -9.72
C GLN A 177 15.89 -1.61 -8.75
N ALA A 178 15.46 -2.52 -7.88
CA ALA A 178 14.61 -2.18 -6.77
C ALA A 178 15.38 -1.26 -5.81
N LEU A 179 14.72 -0.22 -5.31
CA LEU A 179 15.26 0.63 -4.25
C LEU A 179 15.14 -0.08 -2.89
N PHE A 180 14.05 -0.80 -2.70
CA PHE A 180 13.76 -1.55 -1.48
C PHE A 180 13.41 -3.01 -1.77
N GLU A 181 13.87 -3.89 -0.88
CA GLU A 181 13.66 -5.33 -0.93
C GLU A 181 13.19 -5.85 0.43
N PHE A 182 12.51 -7.00 0.43
CA PHE A 182 12.02 -7.61 1.65
C PHE A 182 13.18 -8.08 2.53
N HIS A 183 13.29 -7.49 3.72
CA HIS A 183 14.30 -7.84 4.70
C HIS A 183 13.73 -8.83 5.72
N ARG A 184 14.32 -10.02 5.74
CA ARG A 184 13.81 -11.15 6.55
C ARG A 184 13.85 -10.89 8.05
N GLY A 185 14.86 -10.18 8.54
CA GLY A 185 15.02 -9.94 9.98
C GLY A 185 13.90 -9.07 10.56
N THR A 186 13.45 -8.07 9.80
CA THR A 186 12.40 -7.13 10.21
C THR A 186 11.01 -7.50 9.70
N GLY A 187 10.91 -8.41 8.72
CA GLY A 187 9.67 -8.72 8.02
C GLY A 187 9.12 -7.55 7.20
N GLN A 188 9.97 -6.57 6.88
CA GLN A 188 9.59 -5.29 6.26
C GLN A 188 10.56 -4.93 5.14
N GLN A 189 10.28 -3.87 4.39
CA GLN A 189 11.14 -3.46 3.28
C GLN A 189 12.36 -2.70 3.80
N TRP A 190 13.54 -3.00 3.25
CA TRP A 190 14.77 -2.29 3.52
C TRP A 190 15.51 -1.97 2.22
N PHE A 191 16.51 -1.11 2.28
CA PHE A 191 17.35 -0.77 1.14
C PHE A 191 17.86 -2.03 0.43
N SER A 192 17.84 -2.00 -0.91
CA SER A 192 18.41 -3.08 -1.69
C SER A 192 19.93 -3.16 -1.53
N SER A 193 20.51 -4.28 -1.97
CA SER A 193 21.96 -4.53 -1.94
C SER A 193 22.80 -3.50 -2.71
N HIS A 194 22.17 -2.66 -3.54
CA HIS A 194 22.83 -1.69 -4.41
C HIS A 194 22.79 -0.26 -3.86
N SER A 195 22.23 -0.08 -2.66
CA SER A 195 22.08 1.21 -1.98
C SER A 195 23.41 1.92 -1.66
N ASN A 196 24.54 1.22 -1.72
CA ASN A 196 25.89 1.79 -1.58
C ASN A 196 26.62 2.03 -2.91
N SER A 197 26.03 1.66 -4.05
CA SER A 197 26.64 1.72 -5.38
C SER A 197 26.20 2.94 -6.19
N LEU A 198 25.98 4.08 -5.53
CA LEU A 198 25.47 5.30 -6.17
C LEU A 198 26.49 6.03 -7.05
N ARG A 199 27.76 5.66 -6.97
CA ARG A 199 28.85 6.31 -7.72
C ARG A 199 29.14 5.67 -9.08
N ASP A 200 28.40 4.62 -9.45
CA ASP A 200 28.52 4.00 -10.77
C ASP A 200 28.06 4.99 -11.86
N PRO A 201 28.92 5.44 -12.79
CA PRO A 201 28.54 6.42 -13.82
C PRO A 201 27.42 5.95 -14.76
N GLN A 202 27.25 4.64 -14.94
CA GLN A 202 26.21 4.11 -15.83
C GLN A 202 24.87 3.89 -15.13
N ARG A 203 24.85 3.77 -13.80
CA ARG A 203 23.68 3.31 -13.02
C ARG A 203 23.32 4.22 -11.85
N GLY A 204 24.31 4.86 -11.26
CA GLY A 204 24.25 5.60 -10.00
C GLY A 204 23.49 6.91 -10.06
N GLU A 205 23.55 7.66 -11.17
CA GLU A 205 22.78 8.91 -11.33
C GLU A 205 21.27 8.63 -11.27
N ASN A 206 20.79 7.61 -11.99
CA ASN A 206 19.39 7.21 -11.96
C ASN A 206 18.93 6.76 -10.57
N LEU A 207 19.77 6.00 -9.84
CA LEU A 207 19.45 5.55 -8.48
C LEU A 207 19.38 6.72 -7.50
N THR A 208 20.33 7.65 -7.57
CA THR A 208 20.38 8.86 -6.73
C THR A 208 19.08 9.64 -6.86
N ASP A 209 18.65 9.91 -8.09
CA ASP A 209 17.40 10.63 -8.35
C ASP A 209 16.17 9.86 -7.87
N ARG A 210 16.16 8.53 -8.03
CA ARG A 210 15.04 7.69 -7.56
C ARG A 210 14.94 7.63 -6.04
N TYR A 211 16.06 7.49 -5.32
CA TYR A 211 16.06 7.56 -3.85
C TYR A 211 15.66 8.94 -3.35
N ARG A 212 16.15 10.01 -3.98
CA ARG A 212 15.74 11.38 -3.67
C ARG A 212 14.26 11.62 -3.94
N ALA A 213 13.73 11.11 -5.05
CA ALA A 213 12.31 11.17 -5.36
C ALA A 213 11.47 10.38 -4.33
N PHE A 214 11.95 9.22 -3.87
CA PHE A 214 11.28 8.48 -2.80
C PHE A 214 11.27 9.25 -1.47
N GLY A 215 12.36 9.94 -1.12
CA GLY A 215 12.38 10.86 0.01
C GLY A 215 11.28 11.92 -0.07
N LYS A 216 11.14 12.55 -1.24
CA LYS A 216 10.06 13.51 -1.53
C LYS A 216 8.68 12.86 -1.41
N LEU A 217 8.52 11.63 -1.88
CA LEU A 217 7.27 10.89 -1.79
C LEU A 217 6.84 10.70 -0.33
N ILE A 218 7.77 10.42 0.59
CA ILE A 218 7.45 10.30 2.04
C ILE A 218 6.95 11.65 2.59
N ALA A 219 7.63 12.75 2.28
CA ALA A 219 7.21 14.08 2.73
C ALA A 219 5.84 14.48 2.15
N LEU A 220 5.61 14.15 0.88
CA LEU A 220 4.31 14.32 0.23
C LEU A 220 3.24 13.44 0.87
N ALA A 221 3.55 12.19 1.22
CA ALA A 221 2.61 11.27 1.85
C ALA A 221 2.15 11.81 3.21
N LEU A 222 3.09 12.34 3.99
CA LEU A 222 2.81 13.03 5.25
C LEU A 222 1.88 14.24 5.05
N ALA A 223 2.24 15.17 4.16
CA ALA A 223 1.43 16.37 3.88
C ALA A 223 0.05 16.03 3.29
N ASN A 224 -0.10 14.84 2.71
CA ASN A 224 -1.32 14.41 2.04
C ASN A 224 -2.14 13.39 2.84
N HIS A 225 -1.75 13.05 4.08
CA HIS A 225 -2.39 11.98 4.85
C HIS A 225 -2.56 10.68 4.04
N CYS A 226 -1.57 10.37 3.19
CA CYS A 226 -1.57 9.18 2.34
C CYS A 226 -0.56 8.16 2.85
N LYS A 227 -0.81 6.88 2.58
CA LYS A 227 0.09 5.79 2.95
C LYS A 227 0.93 5.35 1.75
N LEU A 228 2.14 4.90 2.04
CA LEU A 228 2.95 4.11 1.10
C LEU A 228 2.32 2.72 0.90
N ALA A 229 2.69 2.02 -0.17
CA ALA A 229 2.20 0.67 -0.43
C ALA A 229 2.83 -0.42 0.46
N PHE A 230 3.90 -0.10 1.20
CA PHE A 230 4.63 -1.06 2.03
C PHE A 230 5.17 -0.42 3.31
N ALA A 231 5.47 -1.27 4.29
CA ALA A 231 6.01 -0.84 5.58
C ALA A 231 7.55 -0.79 5.58
N LEU A 232 8.07 0.26 6.21
CA LEU A 232 9.49 0.44 6.54
C LEU A 232 9.71 0.25 8.06
N PRO A 233 10.87 -0.29 8.49
CA PRO A 233 11.21 -0.46 9.90
C PRO A 233 11.18 0.86 10.68
N LEU A 234 10.83 0.81 11.97
CA LEU A 234 10.93 1.97 12.87
C LEU A 234 12.32 2.62 12.83
N LEU A 235 13.36 1.80 12.70
CA LEU A 235 14.75 2.23 12.58
C LEU A 235 14.98 3.18 11.38
N PHE A 236 14.26 2.99 10.27
CA PHE A 236 14.31 3.90 9.13
C PHE A 236 13.93 5.33 9.55
N PHE A 237 12.83 5.47 10.28
CA PHE A 237 12.31 6.77 10.71
C PHE A 237 13.15 7.40 11.80
N GLN A 238 13.77 6.60 12.67
CA GLN A 238 14.75 7.08 13.64
C GLN A 238 15.93 7.77 12.94
N PHE A 239 16.48 7.19 11.87
CA PHE A 239 17.57 7.81 11.11
C PHE A 239 17.10 8.94 10.18
N LEU A 240 15.82 8.95 9.77
CA LEU A 240 15.27 9.99 8.92
C LEU A 240 15.08 11.30 9.70
N LEU A 241 14.51 11.21 10.92
CA LEU A 241 14.24 12.35 11.79
C LEU A 241 15.50 12.84 12.52
N HIS A 242 16.30 11.94 13.08
CA HIS A 242 17.49 12.32 13.86
C HIS A 242 18.73 12.37 12.96
N ARG A 243 18.89 13.46 12.19
CA ARG A 243 19.96 13.60 11.18
C ARG A 243 21.38 13.41 11.71
N GLU A 244 21.61 13.77 12.97
CA GLU A 244 22.93 13.68 13.62
C GLU A 244 23.18 12.32 14.29
N ARG A 245 22.14 11.48 14.40
CA ARG A 245 22.24 10.17 15.05
C ARG A 245 23.13 9.26 14.22
N ARG A 246 24.15 8.69 14.88
CA ARG A 246 24.97 7.62 14.31
C ARG A 246 24.37 6.26 14.63
N ALA A 247 24.49 5.33 13.69
CA ALA A 247 24.13 3.94 13.91
C ALA A 247 24.98 3.35 15.05
N GLN A 248 24.31 2.66 15.97
CA GLN A 248 24.92 1.99 17.11
C GLN A 248 24.79 0.48 16.96
N LEU A 249 25.66 -0.27 17.61
CA LEU A 249 25.62 -1.74 17.55
C LEU A 249 24.25 -2.29 17.99
N ASP A 250 23.62 -1.67 18.99
CA ASP A 250 22.31 -2.06 19.49
C ASP A 250 21.18 -1.89 18.48
N ASP A 251 21.35 -1.04 17.45
CA ASP A 251 20.38 -0.89 16.36
C ASP A 251 20.26 -2.16 15.50
N LEU A 252 21.27 -3.03 15.53
CA LEU A 252 21.20 -4.33 14.85
C LEU A 252 20.33 -5.35 15.60
N LYS A 253 19.96 -5.12 16.87
CA LYS A 253 19.10 -6.05 17.60
C LYS A 253 17.70 -6.06 16.98
N GLY A 254 17.21 -7.25 16.63
CA GLY A 254 15.95 -7.41 15.91
C GLY A 254 16.00 -7.01 14.44
N PHE A 255 17.08 -6.34 13.99
CA PHE A 255 17.35 -6.12 12.57
C PHE A 255 18.17 -7.29 12.01
N ASP A 256 19.40 -7.48 12.48
CA ASP A 256 20.25 -8.62 12.14
C ASP A 256 20.99 -9.12 13.40
N ASN A 257 20.34 -10.06 14.09
CA ASN A 257 20.87 -10.64 15.33
C ASN A 257 22.17 -11.44 15.12
N ALA A 258 22.38 -12.00 13.92
CA ALA A 258 23.56 -12.77 13.60
C ALA A 258 24.76 -11.83 13.44
N LEU A 259 24.59 -10.75 12.65
CA LEU A 259 25.60 -9.73 12.50
C LEU A 259 25.88 -8.98 13.80
N HIS A 260 24.84 -8.62 14.56
CA HIS A 260 24.99 -8.03 15.90
C HIS A 260 25.91 -8.90 16.78
N SER A 261 25.65 -10.21 16.82
CA SER A 261 26.46 -11.15 17.60
C SER A 261 27.88 -11.27 17.08
N SER A 262 28.08 -11.21 15.76
CA SER A 262 29.39 -11.23 15.11
C SER A 262 30.20 -9.98 15.47
N LEU A 263 29.67 -8.78 15.22
CA LEU A 263 30.36 -7.52 15.52
C LEU A 263 30.62 -7.33 17.02
N ARG A 264 29.70 -7.79 17.87
CA ARG A 264 29.92 -7.80 19.33
C ARG A 264 31.07 -8.72 19.75
N LYS A 265 31.27 -9.85 19.07
CA LYS A 265 32.46 -10.70 19.26
C LYS A 265 33.70 -10.00 18.70
N CYS A 266 33.56 -9.27 17.60
CA CYS A 266 34.68 -8.55 17.01
C CYS A 266 35.27 -7.52 17.96
N LEU A 267 34.43 -6.73 18.64
CA LEU A 267 34.88 -5.77 19.65
C LEU A 267 35.63 -6.39 20.84
N LYS A 268 35.54 -7.71 21.04
CA LYS A 268 36.20 -8.43 22.14
C LYS A 268 37.44 -9.20 21.68
N MET A 269 37.78 -9.16 20.39
CA MET A 269 38.86 -9.97 19.85
C MET A 269 40.23 -9.38 20.16
N LYS A 270 41.27 -10.23 20.18
CA LYS A 270 42.65 -9.77 20.40
C LYS A 270 43.17 -9.05 19.15
N ALA A 271 44.06 -8.07 19.33
CA ALA A 271 44.65 -7.30 18.23
C ALA A 271 45.28 -8.17 17.12
N ALA A 272 45.88 -9.32 17.49
CA ALA A 272 46.45 -10.25 16.51
C ALA A 272 45.39 -10.88 15.59
N GLN A 273 44.20 -11.19 16.11
CA GLN A 273 43.09 -11.73 15.32
C GLN A 273 42.51 -10.65 14.41
N PHE A 274 42.38 -9.43 14.92
CA PHE A 274 41.89 -8.32 14.10
C PHE A 274 42.85 -7.97 12.96
N LYS A 275 44.16 -8.07 13.19
CA LYS A 275 45.16 -7.92 12.13
C LYS A 275 44.93 -8.90 10.97
N GLN A 276 44.58 -10.16 11.27
CA GLN A 276 44.26 -11.15 10.24
C GLN A 276 43.00 -10.78 9.45
N ILE A 277 41.98 -10.23 10.11
CA ILE A 277 40.78 -9.74 9.42
C ILE A 277 41.12 -8.57 8.51
N LYS A 278 41.95 -7.62 8.97
CA LYS A 278 42.41 -6.51 8.14
C LYS A 278 43.15 -6.98 6.89
N GLU A 279 44.04 -7.95 7.05
CA GLU A 279 44.77 -8.56 5.93
C GLU A 279 43.82 -9.31 4.96
N LEU A 280 42.83 -10.03 5.48
CA LEU A 280 41.87 -10.79 4.68
C LEU A 280 40.90 -9.89 3.89
N GLU A 281 40.40 -8.84 4.51
CA GLU A 281 39.42 -7.91 3.93
C GLU A 281 40.07 -6.75 3.18
N GLY A 282 41.41 -6.66 3.18
CA GLY A 282 42.14 -5.57 2.52
C GLY A 282 41.95 -4.20 3.18
N LEU A 283 41.74 -4.19 4.50
CA LEU A 283 41.53 -2.97 5.28
C LEU A 283 42.86 -2.28 5.62
N SER A 284 42.80 -0.97 5.88
CA SER A 284 43.97 -0.17 6.22
C SER A 284 44.59 -0.61 7.56
N ALA A 285 45.93 -0.55 7.64
CA ALA A 285 46.67 -1.02 8.83
C ALA A 285 46.37 -0.21 10.10
N ASP A 286 45.99 1.06 9.96
CA ASP A 286 45.65 2.01 11.01
C ASP A 286 44.18 1.92 11.48
N MET A 287 43.30 1.25 10.72
CA MET A 287 41.90 1.09 11.10
C MET A 287 41.77 0.40 12.46
N SER A 288 40.99 1.02 13.35
CA SER A 288 40.62 0.50 14.66
C SER A 288 39.42 -0.47 14.58
N LEU A 289 39.21 -1.24 15.66
CA LEU A 289 38.06 -2.15 15.76
C LEU A 289 36.74 -1.36 15.78
N GLU A 290 36.73 -0.22 16.46
CA GLU A 290 35.59 0.66 16.60
C GLU A 290 35.21 1.29 15.26
N GLU A 291 36.20 1.76 14.49
CA GLU A 291 35.99 2.27 13.14
C GLU A 291 35.48 1.19 12.20
N TYR A 292 36.05 -0.02 12.25
CA TYR A 292 35.56 -1.15 11.46
C TYR A 292 34.08 -1.45 11.76
N VAL A 293 33.70 -1.54 13.04
CA VAL A 293 32.31 -1.79 13.43
C VAL A 293 31.40 -0.63 13.01
N ALA A 294 31.85 0.62 13.15
CA ALA A 294 31.11 1.78 12.71
C ALA A 294 30.88 1.78 11.19
N ASP A 295 31.88 1.40 10.39
CA ASP A 295 31.77 1.29 8.94
C ASP A 295 30.81 0.18 8.51
N GLN A 296 30.86 -0.99 9.18
CA GLN A 296 29.92 -2.08 8.94
C GLN A 296 28.47 -1.66 9.27
N LEU A 297 28.26 -0.98 10.41
CA LEU A 297 26.95 -0.45 10.79
C LEU A 297 26.45 0.58 9.78
N LYS A 298 27.32 1.53 9.38
CA LYS A 298 26.98 2.54 8.39
C LYS A 298 26.59 1.92 7.05
N ALA A 299 27.36 0.95 6.55
CA ALA A 299 27.08 0.30 5.26
C ALA A 299 25.70 -0.37 5.21
N ILE A 300 25.21 -0.88 6.34
CA ILE A 300 23.97 -1.68 6.41
C ILE A 300 22.76 -0.84 6.84
N LEU A 301 22.94 -0.02 7.88
CA LEU A 301 21.86 0.74 8.52
C LEU A 301 21.69 2.15 7.95
N CYS A 302 22.76 2.74 7.40
CA CYS A 302 22.75 4.08 6.81
C CYS A 302 23.51 4.08 5.47
N PRO A 303 23.06 3.28 4.47
CA PRO A 303 23.73 3.21 3.19
C PRO A 303 23.75 4.57 2.49
N GLN A 304 24.61 4.75 1.47
CA GLN A 304 24.72 6.03 0.74
C GLN A 304 23.37 6.54 0.23
N ALA A 305 22.50 5.64 -0.24
CA ALA A 305 21.12 5.93 -0.64
C ALA A 305 20.25 6.58 0.44
N PHE A 306 20.54 6.32 1.72
CA PHE A 306 19.79 6.93 2.81
C PHE A 306 19.92 8.45 2.81
N GLU A 307 21.11 8.97 2.49
CA GLU A 307 21.33 10.42 2.40
C GLU A 307 20.52 11.07 1.29
N GLU A 308 20.31 10.37 0.16
CA GLU A 308 19.46 10.87 -0.92
C GLU A 308 17.98 10.88 -0.53
N VAL A 309 17.51 9.82 0.13
CA VAL A 309 16.17 9.79 0.72
C VAL A 309 15.98 10.93 1.71
N ARG A 310 16.94 11.13 2.63
CA ARG A 310 16.91 12.20 3.62
C ARG A 310 16.88 13.57 2.93
N SER A 311 17.76 13.79 1.95
CA SER A 311 17.82 15.01 1.14
C SER A 311 16.48 15.29 0.45
N GLY A 312 15.87 14.27 -0.16
CA GLY A 312 14.56 14.37 -0.78
C GLY A 312 13.45 14.75 0.19
N PHE A 313 13.36 14.04 1.32
CA PHE A 313 12.35 14.27 2.36
C PHE A 313 12.42 15.68 2.91
N TRP A 314 13.60 16.09 3.35
CA TRP A 314 13.80 17.41 3.96
C TRP A 314 13.82 18.55 2.95
N SER A 315 13.96 18.29 1.64
CA SER A 315 13.82 19.33 0.62
C SER A 315 12.39 19.90 0.52
N LEU A 316 11.39 19.17 1.01
CA LEU A 316 9.98 19.58 1.00
C LEU A 316 9.47 20.02 2.37
N ILE A 317 10.21 19.78 3.44
CA ILE A 317 9.86 20.17 4.80
C ILE A 317 10.67 21.41 5.13
N SER A 318 10.06 22.57 4.90
CA SER A 318 10.69 23.89 4.90
C SER A 318 11.01 24.42 6.30
N THR A 319 10.34 23.94 7.34
CA THR A 319 10.57 24.30 8.74
C THR A 319 10.94 23.05 9.52
N LEU A 320 12.12 23.06 10.17
CA LEU A 320 12.56 21.97 11.05
C LEU A 320 11.52 21.74 12.16
N ASP A 321 10.96 22.83 12.67
CA ASP A 321 9.97 22.88 13.74
C ASP A 321 8.67 22.12 13.43
N ALA A 322 8.36 21.87 12.14
CA ALA A 322 7.13 21.16 11.77
C ALA A 322 7.08 19.70 12.24
N LEU A 323 8.24 19.11 12.59
CA LEU A 323 8.35 17.72 13.03
C LEU A 323 9.00 17.56 14.40
N ASP A 324 9.23 18.64 15.15
CA ASP A 324 9.94 18.57 16.44
C ASP A 324 9.19 17.69 17.46
N ASP A 325 7.86 17.73 17.45
CA ASP A 325 7.00 16.92 18.32
C ASP A 325 6.62 15.56 17.73
N VAL A 326 7.06 15.25 16.50
CA VAL A 326 6.70 13.99 15.83
C VAL A 326 7.75 12.93 16.12
N THR A 327 7.34 11.87 16.82
CA THR A 327 8.21 10.73 17.07
C THR A 327 8.40 9.87 15.82
N PRO A 328 9.50 9.09 15.72
CA PRO A 328 9.67 8.12 14.64
C PRO A 328 8.53 7.10 14.51
N ALA A 329 7.88 6.74 15.62
CA ALA A 329 6.77 5.80 15.64
C ALA A 329 5.51 6.41 15.04
N GLU A 330 5.21 7.67 15.39
CA GLU A 330 4.09 8.42 14.82
C GLU A 330 4.31 8.68 13.33
N LEU A 331 5.51 9.11 12.92
CA LEU A 331 5.78 9.30 11.49
C LEU A 331 5.60 8.00 10.70
N ARG A 332 6.12 6.87 11.23
CA ARG A 332 5.91 5.55 10.64
C ARG A 332 4.42 5.22 10.54
N GLN A 333 3.66 5.42 11.61
CA GLN A 333 2.22 5.17 11.61
C GLN A 333 1.55 6.02 10.54
N ILE A 334 1.89 7.30 10.42
CA ILE A 334 1.29 8.22 9.46
C ILE A 334 1.56 7.78 8.01
N VAL A 335 2.78 7.41 7.65
CA VAL A 335 3.16 7.18 6.24
C VAL A 335 3.15 5.72 5.79
N CYS A 336 3.29 4.75 6.69
CA CYS A 336 3.27 3.33 6.31
C CYS A 336 1.87 2.71 6.46
N PRO A 337 1.58 1.62 5.73
CA PRO A 337 0.37 0.84 5.97
C PRO A 337 0.26 0.38 7.41
N THR A 338 -0.93 0.50 7.98
CA THR A 338 -1.25 -0.04 9.29
C THR A 338 -1.31 -1.57 9.20
N THR A 339 -0.39 -2.26 9.88
CA THR A 339 -0.32 -3.73 9.87
C THR A 339 -1.45 -4.41 10.64
N VAL A 340 -2.23 -3.65 11.41
CA VAL A 340 -3.33 -4.17 12.22
C VAL A 340 -4.65 -3.69 11.62
N VAL A 341 -5.15 -4.43 10.65
CA VAL A 341 -6.56 -4.40 10.32
C VAL A 341 -7.27 -5.12 11.47
N ARG A 342 -7.88 -4.38 12.40
CA ARG A 342 -8.61 -5.02 13.50
C ARG A 342 -9.72 -5.91 12.94
N GLU A 343 -9.94 -7.07 13.57
CA GLU A 343 -11.02 -7.98 13.19
C GLU A 343 -12.42 -7.38 13.46
N ASP A 344 -12.52 -6.24 14.13
CA ASP A 344 -13.75 -5.53 14.44
C ASP A 344 -13.81 -4.13 13.80
N MET A 345 -13.42 -3.99 12.53
CA MET A 345 -13.51 -2.71 11.82
C MET A 345 -14.97 -2.22 11.75
N GLY A 346 -15.35 -1.31 12.63
CA GLY A 346 -16.55 -0.51 12.46
C GLY A 346 -16.28 0.53 11.38
N LEU A 347 -16.96 0.45 10.23
CA LEU A 347 -16.76 1.41 9.13
C LEU A 347 -17.02 2.87 9.56
N ARG A 348 -17.95 3.07 10.51
CA ARG A 348 -18.22 4.37 11.14
C ARG A 348 -17.16 4.82 12.15
N GLN A 349 -16.31 3.92 12.62
CA GLN A 349 -15.14 4.28 13.43
C GLN A 349 -13.98 4.68 12.51
N ILE A 350 -13.93 4.12 11.29
CA ILE A 350 -12.93 4.45 10.27
C ILE A 350 -13.24 5.79 9.61
N PHE A 351 -14.47 5.98 9.14
CA PHE A 351 -14.90 7.20 8.46
C PHE A 351 -15.80 8.06 9.32
N ARG A 352 -15.68 9.38 9.13
CA ARG A 352 -16.77 10.29 9.44
C ARG A 352 -17.84 10.16 8.35
N VAL A 353 -18.89 9.41 8.61
CA VAL A 353 -19.98 9.23 7.63
C VAL A 353 -20.89 10.46 7.66
N VAL A 354 -21.07 11.10 6.51
CA VAL A 354 -21.89 12.31 6.35
C VAL A 354 -22.94 12.05 5.27
N PHE A 355 -24.19 12.37 5.55
CA PHE A 355 -25.29 12.28 4.59
C PHE A 355 -25.58 13.67 4.04
N GLU A 356 -25.73 13.81 2.72
CA GLU A 356 -26.23 15.04 2.11
C GLU A 356 -27.71 15.27 2.45
N ASP A 357 -28.19 16.51 2.31
CA ASP A 357 -29.48 16.98 2.83
C ASP A 357 -30.64 16.04 2.46
N ASP A 358 -30.84 15.73 1.17
CA ASP A 358 -31.92 14.84 0.70
C ASP A 358 -31.85 13.42 1.30
N MET A 359 -30.64 12.89 1.47
CA MET A 359 -30.41 11.59 2.08
C MET A 359 -30.65 11.64 3.60
N SER A 360 -30.25 12.73 4.25
CA SER A 360 -30.38 12.94 5.70
C SER A 360 -31.84 13.10 6.13
N GLU A 361 -32.70 13.63 5.27
CA GLU A 361 -34.14 13.76 5.51
C GLU A 361 -34.86 12.41 5.41
N CYS A 362 -34.34 11.46 4.64
CA CYS A 362 -34.89 10.11 4.50
C CYS A 362 -34.41 9.16 5.60
N GLN A 363 -34.93 9.33 6.83
CA GLN A 363 -34.57 8.49 7.99
C GLN A 363 -34.67 6.97 7.76
N PRO A 364 -35.72 6.44 7.09
CA PRO A 364 -35.80 5.00 6.77
C PRO A 364 -34.60 4.49 5.95
N LEU A 365 -34.12 5.29 5.00
CA LEU A 365 -33.01 4.92 4.14
C LEU A 365 -31.67 4.99 4.88
N VAL A 366 -31.48 6.00 5.73
CA VAL A 366 -30.32 6.13 6.63
C VAL A 366 -30.24 4.96 7.62
N GLU A 367 -31.35 4.61 8.26
CA GLU A 367 -31.42 3.48 9.19
C GLU A 367 -31.13 2.14 8.50
N ALA A 368 -31.68 1.93 7.30
CA ALA A 368 -31.41 0.74 6.51
C ALA A 368 -29.93 0.66 6.12
N PHE A 369 -29.35 1.76 5.67
CA PHE A 369 -27.93 1.84 5.30
C PHE A 369 -27.01 1.50 6.47
N HIS A 370 -27.24 2.11 7.63
CA HIS A 370 -26.48 1.78 8.84
C HIS A 370 -26.62 0.31 9.23
N ALA A 371 -27.84 -0.24 9.22
CA ALA A 371 -28.06 -1.64 9.55
C ALA A 371 -27.35 -2.60 8.57
N VAL A 372 -27.32 -2.27 7.29
CA VAL A 372 -26.61 -3.06 6.26
C VAL A 372 -25.11 -2.97 6.45
N LEU A 373 -24.55 -1.77 6.62
CA LEU A 373 -23.11 -1.57 6.85
C LEU A 373 -22.59 -2.26 8.11
N ASP A 374 -23.32 -2.13 9.22
CA ASP A 374 -22.96 -2.76 10.50
C ASP A 374 -23.04 -4.29 10.41
N GLY A 375 -23.90 -4.81 9.53
CA GLY A 375 -24.11 -6.23 9.28
C GLY A 375 -23.14 -6.87 8.29
N LEU A 376 -22.21 -6.11 7.68
CA LEU A 376 -21.20 -6.64 6.76
C LEU A 376 -20.19 -7.54 7.47
N SER A 377 -19.78 -8.62 6.80
CA SER A 377 -18.66 -9.46 7.27
C SER A 377 -17.33 -8.70 7.15
N ASN A 378 -16.27 -9.17 7.81
CA ASN A 378 -14.95 -8.54 7.67
C ASN A 378 -14.39 -8.60 6.24
N ALA A 379 -14.71 -9.64 5.49
CA ALA A 379 -14.35 -9.73 4.08
C ALA A 379 -15.12 -8.68 3.27
N ASP A 380 -16.43 -8.57 3.47
CA ASP A 380 -17.27 -7.59 2.76
C ASP A 380 -16.92 -6.15 3.15
N LYS A 381 -16.50 -5.89 4.40
CA LYS A 381 -16.02 -4.57 4.83
C LYS A 381 -14.76 -4.15 4.09
N LYS A 382 -13.84 -5.07 3.81
CA LYS A 382 -12.65 -4.79 2.98
C LYS A 382 -13.03 -4.49 1.54
N LYS A 383 -13.96 -5.26 0.97
CA LYS A 383 -14.50 -5.01 -0.37
C LYS A 383 -15.23 -3.67 -0.46
N PHE A 384 -16.05 -3.35 0.55
CA PHE A 384 -16.71 -2.06 0.66
C PHE A 384 -15.69 -0.91 0.76
N LEU A 385 -14.65 -1.07 1.57
CA LEU A 385 -13.58 -0.08 1.67
C LEU A 385 -12.88 0.12 0.31
N MET A 386 -12.56 -0.96 -0.40
CA MET A 386 -12.02 -0.92 -1.75
C MET A 386 -13.00 -0.21 -2.71
N PHE A 387 -14.28 -0.53 -2.63
CA PHE A 387 -15.32 0.07 -3.47
C PHE A 387 -15.42 1.59 -3.27
N VAL A 388 -15.40 2.08 -2.03
CA VAL A 388 -15.61 3.51 -1.76
C VAL A 388 -14.34 4.35 -1.71
N THR A 389 -13.16 3.74 -1.51
CA THR A 389 -11.89 4.48 -1.40
C THR A 389 -10.84 4.07 -2.43
N GLY A 390 -11.02 2.92 -3.06
CA GLY A 390 -10.08 2.34 -3.99
C GLY A 390 -8.80 1.79 -3.39
N ILE A 391 -8.78 1.55 -2.07
CA ILE A 391 -7.67 0.91 -1.38
C ILE A 391 -8.21 -0.10 -0.37
N GLU A 392 -7.46 -1.18 -0.13
CA GLU A 392 -7.82 -2.20 0.88
C GLU A 392 -7.44 -1.80 2.31
N VAL A 393 -6.56 -0.79 2.44
CA VAL A 393 -6.03 -0.34 3.73
C VAL A 393 -6.88 0.82 4.22
N PRO A 394 -7.51 0.73 5.41
CA PRO A 394 -8.32 1.82 5.92
C PRO A 394 -7.48 3.05 6.20
N PRO A 395 -8.03 4.27 6.05
CA PRO A 395 -7.38 5.47 6.58
C PRO A 395 -7.27 5.42 8.09
N GLU A 396 -6.54 6.37 8.67
CA GLU A 396 -6.58 6.56 10.11
C GLU A 396 -8.03 6.84 10.56
N PRO A 397 -8.47 6.28 11.71
CA PRO A 397 -9.83 6.46 12.19
C PRO A 397 -10.24 7.95 12.23
N GLN A 398 -11.42 8.26 11.68
CA GLN A 398 -12.03 9.59 11.64
C GLN A 398 -11.26 10.67 10.87
N THR A 399 -10.15 10.36 10.18
CA THR A 399 -9.42 11.38 9.41
C THR A 399 -10.03 11.65 8.04
N GLU A 400 -10.80 10.70 7.52
CA GLU A 400 -11.49 10.83 6.23
C GLU A 400 -13.01 10.81 6.40
N GLN A 401 -13.68 11.52 5.50
CA GLN A 401 -15.13 11.54 5.38
C GLN A 401 -15.58 10.53 4.33
N LEU A 402 -16.68 9.83 4.60
CA LEU A 402 -17.45 9.08 3.61
C LEU A 402 -18.76 9.84 3.41
N THR A 403 -18.91 10.49 2.26
CA THR A 403 -20.14 11.22 1.92
C THR A 403 -21.13 10.26 1.27
N VAL A 404 -22.38 10.25 1.73
CA VAL A 404 -23.45 9.43 1.18
C VAL A 404 -24.52 10.36 0.61
N GLN A 405 -24.79 10.22 -0.68
CA GLN A 405 -25.71 11.08 -1.42
C GLN A 405 -26.74 10.26 -2.19
N MET A 406 -27.85 10.91 -2.54
CA MET A 406 -28.98 10.31 -3.26
C MET A 406 -29.28 11.10 -4.54
N PRO A 407 -28.43 11.00 -5.58
CA PRO A 407 -28.54 11.87 -6.75
C PRO A 407 -29.60 11.41 -7.76
N PHE A 408 -30.26 10.28 -7.49
CA PHE A 408 -31.21 9.68 -8.42
C PHE A 408 -32.65 10.07 -8.06
N SER A 409 -33.35 10.67 -9.02
CA SER A 409 -34.79 10.93 -8.91
C SER A 409 -35.58 10.02 -9.86
N ALA A 410 -36.77 9.61 -9.44
CA ALA A 410 -37.77 8.95 -10.27
C ALA A 410 -39.11 9.68 -10.07
N PHE A 411 -39.85 9.87 -11.16
CA PHE A 411 -41.11 10.59 -11.20
C PHE A 411 -42.25 9.73 -11.75
N THR A 412 -41.93 8.60 -12.37
CA THR A 412 -42.91 7.64 -12.90
C THR A 412 -42.77 6.28 -12.24
N LYS A 413 -43.86 5.51 -12.25
CA LYS A 413 -43.87 4.14 -11.71
C LYS A 413 -42.81 3.26 -12.36
N ASP A 414 -42.62 3.39 -13.67
CA ASP A 414 -41.62 2.61 -14.41
C ASP A 414 -40.20 3.02 -14.02
N GLU A 415 -39.93 4.31 -13.84
CA GLU A 415 -38.64 4.81 -13.33
C GLU A 415 -38.34 4.32 -11.90
N HIS A 416 -39.35 4.25 -11.03
CA HIS A 416 -39.17 3.64 -9.70
C HIS A 416 -38.85 2.15 -9.80
N VAL A 417 -39.50 1.42 -10.70
CA VAL A 417 -39.19 -0.01 -10.95
C VAL A 417 -37.74 -0.17 -11.45
N GLU A 418 -37.28 0.69 -12.34
CA GLU A 418 -35.89 0.71 -12.81
C GLU A 418 -34.91 1.07 -11.69
N MET A 419 -35.27 2.03 -10.83
CA MET A 419 -34.43 2.47 -9.72
C MET A 419 -34.16 1.34 -8.72
N LEU A 420 -35.14 0.46 -8.46
CA LEU A 420 -34.94 -0.75 -7.64
C LEU A 420 -33.92 -1.73 -8.24
N GLY A 421 -33.63 -1.63 -9.55
CA GLY A 421 -32.61 -2.42 -10.24
C GLY A 421 -31.22 -1.77 -10.23
N LYS A 422 -31.10 -0.47 -9.91
CA LYS A 422 -29.81 0.24 -9.92
C LYS A 422 -28.93 -0.20 -8.75
N LEU A 423 -27.63 -0.35 -9.01
CA LEU A 423 -26.62 -0.58 -7.98
C LEU A 423 -26.13 0.75 -7.41
N PRO A 424 -25.63 0.78 -6.16
CA PRO A 424 -24.86 1.89 -5.64
C PRO A 424 -23.66 2.21 -6.52
N GLN A 425 -23.27 3.48 -6.60
CA GLN A 425 -22.08 3.93 -7.31
C GLN A 425 -21.13 4.64 -6.34
N ALA A 426 -19.83 4.56 -6.57
CA ALA A 426 -18.84 5.16 -5.69
C ALA A 426 -17.84 6.03 -6.46
N HIS A 427 -17.56 7.21 -5.91
CA HIS A 427 -16.51 8.12 -6.35
C HIS A 427 -15.35 8.03 -5.37
N THR A 428 -14.44 7.10 -5.63
CA THR A 428 -13.27 6.85 -4.77
C THR A 428 -12.30 8.04 -4.65
N CYS A 429 -12.38 9.00 -5.57
CA CYS A 429 -11.64 10.26 -5.52
C CYS A 429 -12.04 11.15 -4.34
N THR A 430 -13.30 11.09 -3.93
CA THR A 430 -13.90 11.94 -2.89
C THR A 430 -14.44 11.12 -1.72
N ASN A 431 -14.29 9.80 -1.75
CA ASN A 431 -14.97 8.86 -0.87
C ASN A 431 -16.48 9.16 -0.82
N THR A 432 -17.11 9.29 -1.99
CA THR A 432 -18.56 9.53 -2.09
C THR A 432 -19.27 8.25 -2.52
N LEU A 433 -20.35 7.89 -1.84
CA LEU A 433 -21.24 6.79 -2.19
C LEU A 433 -22.59 7.35 -2.63
N GLU A 434 -23.00 7.04 -3.85
CA GLU A 434 -24.31 7.38 -4.39
C GLU A 434 -25.25 6.19 -4.21
N LEU A 435 -26.35 6.41 -3.50
CA LEU A 435 -27.40 5.43 -3.27
C LEU A 435 -28.65 5.80 -4.08
N PRO A 436 -29.22 4.87 -4.87
CA PRO A 436 -30.57 5.03 -5.38
C PRO A 436 -31.58 5.18 -4.24
N ASN A 437 -32.65 5.95 -4.46
CA ASN A 437 -33.74 6.08 -3.49
C ASN A 437 -34.59 4.81 -3.45
N TYR A 438 -34.05 3.76 -2.82
CA TYR A 438 -34.72 2.47 -2.68
C TYR A 438 -36.00 2.56 -1.85
N TYR A 439 -36.07 3.50 -0.91
CA TYR A 439 -37.23 3.64 -0.03
C TYR A 439 -38.45 4.15 -0.78
N GLU A 440 -38.34 5.32 -1.41
CA GLU A 440 -39.44 5.89 -2.21
C GLU A 440 -39.80 4.97 -3.37
N SER A 441 -38.80 4.38 -4.04
CA SER A 441 -39.04 3.46 -5.15
C SER A 441 -39.76 2.17 -4.73
N LEU A 442 -39.55 1.66 -3.51
CA LEU A 442 -40.32 0.52 -3.02
C LEU A 442 -41.79 0.89 -2.80
N GLN A 443 -42.06 2.12 -2.34
CA GLN A 443 -43.42 2.61 -2.12
C GLN A 443 -44.16 2.83 -3.46
N GLU A 444 -43.50 3.49 -4.41
CA GLU A 444 -44.15 3.96 -5.64
C GLU A 444 -44.14 2.92 -6.78
N SER A 445 -43.24 1.92 -6.75
CA SER A 445 -43.20 0.86 -7.77
C SER A 445 -44.42 -0.06 -7.78
N GLY A 446 -45.23 -0.06 -6.70
CA GLY A 446 -46.34 -1.00 -6.51
C GLY A 446 -45.89 -2.45 -6.30
N ARG A 447 -44.58 -2.70 -6.09
CA ARG A 447 -44.07 -4.03 -5.68
C ARG A 447 -44.34 -4.32 -4.21
N TYR A 448 -44.57 -3.28 -3.42
CA TYR A 448 -44.93 -3.39 -2.02
C TYR A 448 -46.38 -2.94 -1.80
N GLU A 449 -47.28 -3.89 -1.54
CA GLU A 449 -48.64 -3.57 -1.09
C GLU A 449 -48.70 -3.70 0.45
N PRO A 450 -48.96 -2.59 1.18
CA PRO A 450 -49.02 -2.63 2.63
C PRO A 450 -50.21 -3.47 3.11
N GLN A 451 -49.93 -4.60 3.78
CA GLN A 451 -50.97 -5.32 4.54
C GLN A 451 -51.32 -4.53 5.81
N GLU A 452 -52.62 -4.31 6.05
CA GLU A 452 -53.15 -3.49 7.14
C GLU A 452 -52.49 -3.82 8.50
N GLY A 453 -51.94 -2.80 9.16
CA GLY A 453 -51.44 -2.85 10.54
C GLY A 453 -50.00 -3.35 10.76
N LYS A 454 -49.31 -3.92 9.75
CA LYS A 454 -47.89 -4.37 9.84
C LYS A 454 -46.96 -3.78 8.77
N ALA A 455 -47.50 -2.91 7.93
CA ALA A 455 -46.85 -2.37 6.74
C ALA A 455 -45.45 -1.76 7.00
N SER A 456 -45.30 -0.90 8.01
CA SER A 456 -44.03 -0.18 8.22
C SER A 456 -42.84 -1.12 8.53
N ARG A 457 -43.04 -2.17 9.34
CA ARG A 457 -41.95 -3.10 9.68
C ARG A 457 -41.58 -4.04 8.54
N ALA A 458 -42.57 -4.47 7.75
CA ALA A 458 -42.33 -5.31 6.59
C ALA A 458 -41.62 -4.52 5.48
N LEU A 459 -42.02 -3.27 5.22
CA LEU A 459 -41.32 -2.38 4.29
C LEU A 459 -39.86 -2.15 4.70
N MET A 460 -39.60 -1.89 5.98
CA MET A 460 -38.23 -1.71 6.48
C MET A 460 -37.38 -2.97 6.35
N THR A 461 -37.97 -4.16 6.54
CA THR A 461 -37.27 -5.43 6.31
C THR A 461 -36.91 -5.58 4.84
N GLU A 462 -37.85 -5.27 3.93
CA GLU A 462 -37.63 -5.37 2.49
C GLU A 462 -36.58 -4.36 2.01
N LEU A 463 -36.63 -3.12 2.50
CA LEU A 463 -35.62 -2.09 2.22
C LEU A 463 -34.22 -2.55 2.61
N LYS A 464 -34.06 -3.14 3.81
CA LYS A 464 -32.77 -3.68 4.27
C LYS A 464 -32.30 -4.83 3.40
N ASN A 465 -33.19 -5.73 2.99
CA ASN A 465 -32.84 -6.86 2.12
C ASN A 465 -32.40 -6.38 0.74
N LEU A 466 -33.18 -5.48 0.11
CA LEU A 466 -32.86 -4.90 -1.19
C LEU A 466 -31.53 -4.15 -1.15
N MET A 467 -31.34 -3.27 -0.16
CA MET A 467 -30.09 -2.52 -0.03
C MET A 467 -28.90 -3.44 0.23
N LYS A 468 -29.06 -4.48 1.06
CA LYS A 468 -28.03 -5.49 1.29
C LYS A 468 -27.67 -6.22 0.00
N GLU A 469 -28.66 -6.69 -0.75
CA GLU A 469 -28.45 -7.38 -2.04
C GLU A 469 -27.69 -6.46 -3.01
N ARG A 470 -28.20 -5.24 -3.23
CA ARG A 470 -27.62 -4.30 -4.19
C ARG A 470 -26.21 -3.87 -3.80
N LEU A 471 -25.97 -3.59 -2.51
CA LEU A 471 -24.64 -3.24 -2.02
C LEU A 471 -23.68 -4.43 -2.12
N HIS A 472 -24.11 -5.65 -1.75
CA HIS A 472 -23.29 -6.86 -1.91
C HIS A 472 -22.93 -7.12 -3.36
N THR A 473 -23.87 -6.95 -4.29
CA THR A 473 -23.56 -7.06 -5.73
C THR A 473 -22.54 -6.00 -6.14
N ALA A 474 -22.75 -4.73 -5.79
CA ALA A 474 -21.82 -3.66 -6.15
C ALA A 474 -20.38 -3.95 -5.66
N ILE A 475 -20.19 -4.30 -4.39
CA ILE A 475 -18.83 -4.52 -3.83
C ILE A 475 -18.16 -5.83 -4.29
N ASN A 476 -18.92 -6.80 -4.82
CA ASN A 476 -18.35 -8.07 -5.30
C ASN A 476 -18.03 -8.03 -6.79
N GLU A 477 -18.79 -7.27 -7.57
CA GLU A 477 -18.54 -7.13 -9.01
C GLU A 477 -17.47 -6.07 -9.31
N THR A 478 -17.00 -5.30 -8.32
CA THR A 478 -15.94 -4.29 -8.53
C THR A 478 -14.55 -4.85 -8.82
N GLU A 479 -14.31 -6.14 -8.53
CA GLU A 479 -13.02 -6.79 -8.85
C GLU A 479 -12.89 -7.16 -10.34
N SER A 480 -14.00 -7.17 -11.11
CA SER A 480 -14.05 -7.70 -12.48
C SER A 480 -14.33 -6.64 -13.57
N TYR A 481 -14.54 -5.37 -13.22
CA TYR A 481 -14.67 -4.28 -14.19
C TYR A 481 -13.30 -3.77 -14.69
N GLU A 482 -12.45 -4.69 -15.15
CA GLU A 482 -11.44 -4.38 -16.17
C GLU A 482 -12.18 -4.13 -17.51
N LEU A 483 -12.90 -3.01 -17.60
CA LEU A 483 -13.53 -2.50 -18.82
C LEU A 483 -12.46 -2.00 -19.79
N ASP A 484 -11.76 -2.96 -20.39
CA ASP A 484 -10.96 -2.81 -21.61
C ASP A 484 -10.61 -4.18 -22.26
N ALA A 485 -11.01 -5.30 -21.66
CA ALA A 485 -11.12 -6.55 -22.43
C ALA A 485 -12.38 -6.44 -23.30
N THR A 486 -12.28 -5.80 -24.45
CA THR A 486 -13.25 -6.03 -25.52
C THR A 486 -13.20 -7.53 -25.85
N GLU A 487 -14.10 -8.31 -25.24
CA GLU A 487 -14.49 -9.58 -25.82
C GLU A 487 -15.14 -9.24 -27.16
N ASP A 488 -14.36 -9.37 -28.24
CA ASP A 488 -14.90 -9.57 -29.59
C ASP A 488 -15.70 -10.87 -29.52
N ARG A 489 -16.96 -10.78 -29.09
CA ARG A 489 -17.93 -11.86 -29.20
C ARG A 489 -18.29 -12.02 -30.67
N CYS A 490 -17.40 -12.69 -31.39
CA CYS A 490 -17.75 -13.34 -32.63
C CYS A 490 -18.85 -14.35 -32.31
N SER A 491 -20.03 -14.13 -32.90
CA SER A 491 -21.23 -14.94 -32.75
C SER A 491 -20.96 -16.43 -33.01
N VAL A 492 -20.93 -17.24 -31.96
CA VAL A 492 -20.97 -18.71 -32.08
C VAL A 492 -22.39 -19.17 -31.82
N VAL A 493 -23.02 -19.71 -32.86
CA VAL A 493 -24.30 -20.42 -32.82
C VAL A 493 -24.16 -21.65 -31.90
N PRO A 494 -25.12 -21.92 -30.99
CA PRO A 494 -25.03 -23.07 -30.10
C PRO A 494 -25.21 -24.39 -30.88
N PRO A 495 -24.41 -25.43 -30.60
CA PRO A 495 -24.63 -26.75 -31.17
C PRO A 495 -25.79 -27.46 -30.46
N ALA A 496 -26.53 -28.26 -31.24
CA ALA A 496 -27.69 -29.04 -30.81
C ALA A 496 -27.36 -30.09 -29.73
N PRO A 497 -28.33 -30.49 -28.89
CA PRO A 497 -28.10 -31.38 -27.75
C PRO A 497 -27.85 -32.83 -28.20
N VAL A 498 -26.76 -33.43 -27.72
CA VAL A 498 -26.46 -34.86 -27.87
C VAL A 498 -26.77 -35.58 -26.54
N ALA A 499 -27.46 -36.71 -26.66
CA ALA A 499 -28.01 -37.55 -25.59
C ALA A 499 -26.92 -38.30 -24.77
N PRO A 500 -27.24 -38.77 -23.54
CA PRO A 500 -26.26 -39.24 -22.57
C PRO A 500 -25.84 -40.70 -22.80
N TRP A 501 -24.54 -40.96 -22.73
CA TRP A 501 -23.97 -42.30 -22.71
C TRP A 501 -23.42 -42.62 -21.31
N ALA A 502 -23.77 -43.80 -20.81
CA ALA A 502 -23.36 -44.34 -19.51
C ALA A 502 -22.02 -45.10 -19.62
N PRO A 503 -21.18 -45.16 -18.57
CA PRO A 503 -19.96 -45.94 -18.58
C PRO A 503 -20.20 -47.39 -18.09
N SER A 504 -19.78 -48.35 -18.90
CA SER A 504 -19.71 -49.78 -18.54
C SER A 504 -18.29 -50.16 -18.09
N LEU A 505 -18.18 -50.69 -16.87
CA LEU A 505 -17.02 -51.41 -16.31
C LEU A 505 -16.85 -52.80 -16.96
N PRO A 506 -15.60 -53.30 -17.07
CA PRO A 506 -15.36 -54.74 -16.88
C PRO A 506 -14.05 -54.99 -16.07
N PRO A 507 -13.66 -56.25 -15.75
CA PRO A 507 -13.78 -56.79 -14.40
C PRO A 507 -12.42 -57.09 -13.73
N ALA A 508 -12.50 -57.37 -12.43
CA ALA A 508 -11.42 -57.86 -11.59
C ALA A 508 -10.81 -59.17 -12.12
N LEU A 509 -9.48 -59.25 -12.11
CA LEU A 509 -8.73 -60.49 -12.29
C LEU A 509 -7.77 -60.73 -11.12
N ASP A 510 -7.97 -61.92 -10.58
CA ASP A 510 -7.31 -62.64 -9.50
C ASP A 510 -5.85 -62.98 -9.84
N LEU A 511 -4.94 -62.78 -8.89
CA LEU A 511 -3.55 -63.21 -9.00
C LEU A 511 -3.17 -64.02 -7.77
N SER A 512 -3.19 -65.34 -7.94
CA SER A 512 -2.57 -66.30 -7.04
C SER A 512 -1.46 -67.08 -7.75
N LYS A 513 -0.35 -67.29 -7.01
CA LYS A 513 0.73 -68.30 -7.13
C LYS A 513 1.94 -68.04 -8.04
N GLY A 514 3.12 -68.30 -7.44
CA GLY A 514 4.28 -68.98 -8.06
C GLY A 514 5.49 -68.09 -8.32
N VAL A 515 6.48 -67.94 -7.43
CA VAL A 515 7.64 -68.84 -7.14
C VAL A 515 8.91 -68.53 -7.98
N SER A 516 10.01 -68.30 -7.23
CA SER A 516 11.45 -68.50 -7.52
C SER A 516 12.37 -67.33 -7.95
N GLN A 517 13.32 -67.03 -7.02
CA GLN A 517 14.80 -66.95 -7.16
C GLN A 517 15.41 -65.90 -8.12
N ASP A 518 16.51 -65.18 -7.83
CA ASP A 518 17.65 -65.31 -6.90
C ASP A 518 18.39 -63.94 -6.77
N THR A 519 19.06 -63.73 -5.60
CA THR A 519 20.37 -63.04 -5.34
C THR A 519 20.63 -61.61 -5.89
N GLU A 520 21.15 -60.59 -5.18
CA GLU A 520 22.33 -60.49 -4.28
C GLU A 520 22.32 -59.18 -3.42
N SER A 521 22.97 -59.26 -2.24
CA SER A 521 23.76 -58.25 -1.50
C SER A 521 23.18 -56.90 -0.99
N SER A 522 22.78 -56.90 0.30
CA SER A 522 23.14 -56.06 1.48
C SER A 522 24.07 -54.82 1.35
N PRO A 523 24.22 -53.94 2.40
CA PRO A 523 23.27 -53.50 3.45
C PRO A 523 23.34 -51.97 3.78
N SER A 524 22.36 -51.41 4.49
CA SER A 524 22.57 -50.81 5.85
C SER A 524 21.37 -50.01 6.40
N VAL A 525 20.96 -50.41 7.61
CA VAL A 525 20.68 -49.58 8.81
C VAL A 525 19.91 -48.26 8.65
N ALA A 526 18.64 -48.25 9.08
CA ALA A 526 18.04 -47.08 9.73
C ALA A 526 17.01 -47.50 10.79
N THR A 527 17.33 -47.15 12.03
CA THR A 527 16.61 -47.40 13.28
C THR A 527 15.32 -46.58 13.35
N ARG A 528 14.20 -47.25 13.65
CA ARG A 528 12.95 -46.62 14.12
C ARG A 528 13.12 -46.12 15.56
N LEU A 529 12.81 -44.85 15.81
CA LEU A 529 12.42 -44.38 17.13
C LEU A 529 11.13 -43.56 17.05
N ARG A 530 10.13 -44.07 17.77
CA ARG A 530 8.86 -43.42 18.13
C ARG A 530 9.12 -42.10 18.83
N VAL A 531 8.40 -41.05 18.43
CA VAL A 531 8.11 -39.91 19.31
C VAL A 531 6.64 -40.01 19.70
N LYS A 532 6.42 -39.95 21.02
CA LYS A 532 5.12 -39.98 21.69
C LYS A 532 4.50 -38.59 21.65
N ASP A 533 3.20 -38.56 21.42
CA ASP A 533 2.30 -37.46 21.76
C ASP A 533 2.32 -37.16 23.26
N SER A 534 2.26 -35.88 23.61
CA SER A 534 1.77 -35.43 24.90
C SER A 534 1.18 -34.03 24.78
N ASP A 535 -0.15 -33.99 24.80
CA ASP A 535 -0.97 -32.84 25.13
C ASP A 535 -0.66 -32.33 26.54
N LYS A 536 -0.63 -31.01 26.71
CA LYS A 536 -0.98 -30.37 27.99
C LYS A 536 -1.38 -28.91 27.81
N ALA A 537 -2.66 -28.67 28.07
CA ALA A 537 -3.26 -27.36 28.27
C ALA A 537 -2.82 -26.74 29.60
N ALA A 538 -2.69 -25.41 29.63
CA ALA A 538 -2.78 -24.59 30.85
C ALA A 538 -3.26 -23.17 30.47
N SER A 539 -4.26 -22.71 31.22
CA SER A 539 -4.97 -21.42 31.12
C SER A 539 -4.49 -20.41 32.18
N SER A 540 -4.94 -19.16 32.02
CA SER A 540 -5.02 -18.03 33.02
C SER A 540 -3.70 -17.38 33.46
N ASP A 541 -3.57 -16.10 33.78
CA ASP A 541 -4.39 -14.87 33.69
C ASP A 541 -3.47 -13.70 34.13
N THR A 542 -3.95 -12.46 33.91
CA THR A 542 -3.68 -11.19 34.60
C THR A 542 -2.74 -10.15 33.97
N ASP A 543 -3.40 -9.03 33.62
CA ASP A 543 -2.94 -7.69 33.32
C ASP A 543 -2.13 -7.04 34.45
N SER A 544 -1.17 -6.19 34.09
CA SER A 544 -0.54 -5.24 35.01
C SER A 544 -0.47 -3.83 34.40
N TYR A 545 -0.97 -2.86 35.15
CA TYR A 545 -0.98 -1.42 34.89
C TYR A 545 0.45 -0.81 34.92
N PRO A 546 0.67 0.37 34.29
CA PRO A 546 1.95 1.08 34.35
C PRO A 546 2.15 1.83 35.69
N PRO A 547 3.40 2.16 36.07
CA PRO A 547 3.73 2.64 37.40
C PRO A 547 3.38 4.11 37.63
N GLN A 548 2.95 4.43 38.86
CA GLN A 548 2.75 5.79 39.34
C GLN A 548 4.08 6.53 39.57
N LEU A 549 4.09 7.82 39.25
CA LEU A 549 5.20 8.75 39.45
C LEU A 549 5.51 8.94 40.94
N SER A 550 6.79 8.85 41.30
CA SER A 550 7.25 9.05 42.69
C SER A 550 7.23 10.54 43.10
N SER A 551 7.10 10.80 44.40
CA SER A 551 7.12 12.14 45.02
C SER A 551 8.35 13.01 44.69
N ARG A 552 9.43 12.42 44.17
CA ARG A 552 10.61 13.15 43.66
C ARG A 552 10.36 13.86 42.32
N SER A 553 9.45 13.36 41.49
CA SER A 553 9.11 13.97 40.19
C SER A 553 8.29 15.25 40.34
N ILE A 554 7.48 15.36 41.40
CA ILE A 554 6.66 16.55 41.71
C ILE A 554 7.55 17.70 42.25
N GLN A 555 8.63 17.40 42.97
CA GLN A 555 9.57 18.42 43.46
C GLN A 555 10.43 19.02 42.33
N SER A 556 10.75 18.25 41.29
CA SER A 556 11.46 18.74 40.09
C SER A 556 10.58 19.66 39.24
N LEU A 557 9.28 19.35 39.10
CA LEU A 557 8.32 20.22 38.41
C LEU A 557 8.07 21.53 39.18
N ARG A 558 8.19 21.52 40.51
CA ARG A 558 8.07 22.71 41.36
C ARG A 558 9.24 23.69 41.22
N SER A 559 10.48 23.21 41.03
CA SER A 559 11.60 24.11 40.78
C SER A 559 11.46 24.81 39.44
N ASP A 560 11.05 24.07 38.41
CA ASP A 560 11.03 24.56 37.03
C ASP A 560 9.90 25.58 36.80
N ALA A 561 8.75 25.39 37.47
CA ALA A 561 7.66 26.37 37.48
C ALA A 561 8.04 27.67 38.22
N ARG A 562 8.77 27.59 39.35
CA ARG A 562 9.19 28.77 40.12
C ARG A 562 10.18 29.65 39.36
N THR A 563 11.12 29.03 38.63
CA THR A 563 12.10 29.76 37.80
C THR A 563 11.45 30.48 36.61
N SER A 564 10.30 30.00 36.12
CA SER A 564 9.56 30.62 35.01
C SER A 564 8.60 31.74 35.45
N LEU A 565 8.42 31.93 36.76
CA LEU A 565 7.51 32.91 37.38
C LEU A 565 8.22 34.19 37.86
N GLU A 566 9.52 34.33 37.59
CA GLU A 566 10.31 35.54 37.90
C GLU A 566 10.17 36.68 36.89
N ASP A 567 9.63 36.40 35.69
CA ASP A 567 9.49 37.39 34.61
C ASP A 567 8.07 37.96 34.44
N LEU A 568 7.14 37.68 35.37
CA LEU A 568 5.77 38.20 35.30
C LEU A 568 5.57 39.50 36.11
N PRO A 569 4.79 40.48 35.60
CA PRO A 569 4.46 41.71 36.33
C PRO A 569 3.79 41.42 37.69
N GLN A 570 4.13 42.19 38.73
CA GLN A 570 3.68 42.00 40.13
C GLN A 570 2.17 41.80 40.31
N ASN A 571 1.35 42.40 39.44
CA ASN A 571 -0.11 42.34 39.55
C ASN A 571 -0.70 41.00 39.10
N LYS A 572 0.05 40.15 38.37
CA LYS A 572 -0.37 38.79 37.99
C LYS A 572 0.17 37.69 38.92
N ARG A 573 1.14 38.00 39.77
CA ARG A 573 1.69 37.05 40.77
C ARG A 573 0.70 36.76 41.91
N LEU A 574 -0.09 37.76 42.31
CA LEU A 574 -1.05 37.64 43.42
C LEU A 574 -2.22 36.69 43.10
N ASP A 575 -2.57 36.52 41.82
CA ASP A 575 -3.69 35.68 41.38
C ASP A 575 -3.31 34.19 41.32
N VAL A 576 -2.06 33.91 40.92
CA VAL A 576 -1.52 32.54 40.84
C VAL A 576 -1.24 31.95 42.22
N ASP A 577 -0.75 32.76 43.17
CA ASP A 577 -0.53 32.31 44.56
C ASP A 577 -1.87 32.02 45.26
N SER A 578 -2.95 32.74 44.92
CA SER A 578 -4.31 32.47 45.43
C SER A 578 -4.90 31.19 44.84
N LEU A 579 -4.66 30.89 43.56
CA LEU A 579 -5.11 29.65 42.90
C LEU A 579 -4.34 28.41 43.39
N LEU A 580 -3.04 28.55 43.64
CA LEU A 580 -2.22 27.47 44.21
C LEU A 580 -2.62 27.18 45.67
N ALA A 581 -3.00 28.20 46.45
CA ALA A 581 -3.52 28.02 47.81
C ALA A 581 -4.88 27.29 47.83
N SER A 582 -5.78 27.58 46.88
CA SER A 582 -7.05 26.87 46.73
C SER A 582 -6.87 25.40 46.33
N LEU A 583 -5.86 25.09 45.51
CA LEU A 583 -5.50 23.71 45.14
C LEU A 583 -4.84 22.94 46.29
N GLU A 584 -4.13 23.61 47.20
CA GLU A 584 -3.60 23.00 48.43
C GLU A 584 -4.73 22.64 49.41
N GLU A 585 -5.78 23.46 49.51
CA GLU A 585 -6.94 23.21 50.38
C GLU A 585 -7.82 22.03 49.88
N GLU A 586 -7.85 21.80 48.56
CA GLU A 586 -8.57 20.66 47.95
C GLU A 586 -7.78 19.34 47.96
N ALA A 587 -6.45 19.40 48.05
CA ALA A 587 -5.58 18.22 48.14
C ALA A 587 -5.52 17.64 49.57
N ASP A 588 -5.62 18.50 50.60
CA ASP A 588 -5.56 18.08 52.02
C ASP A 588 -6.87 17.48 52.55
N THR A 589 -7.98 17.59 51.82
CA THR A 589 -9.28 17.01 52.22
C THR A 589 -9.47 15.54 51.83
N ARG A 590 -8.48 14.87 51.22
CA ARG A 590 -8.60 13.47 50.78
C ARG A 590 -7.80 12.45 51.58
N HIS A 591 -7.68 12.56 52.90
CA HIS A 591 -7.19 11.47 53.75
C HIS A 591 -7.96 11.32 55.08
N ALA A 592 -9.17 10.73 55.04
CA ALA A 592 -9.79 10.01 56.16
C ALA A 592 -10.94 9.11 55.68
N PRO A 593 -11.16 7.90 56.24
CA PRO A 593 -12.17 6.98 55.73
C PRO A 593 -13.52 7.02 56.50
N SER A 594 -14.59 6.79 55.73
CA SER A 594 -15.94 6.30 56.13
C SER A 594 -17.06 7.35 56.43
N PRO A 595 -18.36 6.97 56.42
CA PRO A 595 -19.24 7.11 55.26
C PRO A 595 -20.49 7.99 55.51
N GLU A 596 -21.26 8.20 54.44
CA GLU A 596 -22.60 8.85 54.39
C GLU A 596 -22.68 10.38 54.52
N ARG A 597 -22.77 11.05 53.36
CA ARG A 597 -23.84 12.00 52.95
C ARG A 597 -23.33 12.85 51.79
N ARG A 598 -24.07 12.86 50.67
CA ARG A 598 -23.79 13.75 49.51
C ARG A 598 -24.04 15.21 49.90
N PRO A 599 -23.13 16.15 49.60
CA PRO A 599 -23.48 17.51 49.24
C PRO A 599 -23.42 17.69 47.72
N LYS A 600 -24.16 18.69 47.26
CA LYS A 600 -24.35 19.03 45.84
C LYS A 600 -23.03 19.51 45.25
N THR A 601 -22.57 18.84 44.19
CA THR A 601 -21.50 19.34 43.32
C THR A 601 -22.01 20.56 42.58
N GLN A 602 -21.27 21.66 42.71
CA GLN A 602 -21.39 22.83 41.85
C GLN A 602 -20.95 22.43 40.44
N ASP A 603 -21.64 22.98 39.44
CA ASP A 603 -21.53 22.57 38.05
C ASP A 603 -20.18 22.98 37.46
N VAL A 604 -19.42 21.99 36.98
CA VAL A 604 -18.09 22.17 36.37
C VAL A 604 -18.17 23.03 35.11
N ASP A 605 -19.33 23.06 34.46
CA ASP A 605 -19.59 23.87 33.27
C ASP A 605 -19.57 25.38 33.60
N SER A 606 -19.94 25.79 34.83
CA SER A 606 -19.87 27.21 35.22
C SER A 606 -18.43 27.71 35.47
N LEU A 607 -17.53 26.82 35.89
CA LEU A 607 -16.11 27.15 36.07
C LEU A 607 -15.37 27.25 34.73
N LEU A 608 -15.84 26.53 33.70
CA LEU A 608 -15.29 26.62 32.35
C LEU A 608 -15.75 27.90 31.63
N GLU A 609 -16.99 28.35 31.87
CA GLU A 609 -17.48 29.64 31.33
C GLU A 609 -16.76 30.85 31.95
N ASP A 610 -16.47 30.82 33.25
CA ASP A 610 -15.71 31.89 33.92
C ASP A 610 -14.23 31.95 33.48
N LEU A 611 -13.65 30.80 33.12
CA LEU A 611 -12.27 30.72 32.63
C LEU A 611 -12.14 31.25 31.19
N ASP A 612 -13.11 30.95 30.32
CA ASP A 612 -13.17 31.48 28.95
C ASP A 612 -13.44 33.00 28.93
N ALA A 613 -14.25 33.50 29.87
CA ALA A 613 -14.48 34.93 30.03
C ALA A 613 -13.21 35.70 30.47
N ALA A 614 -12.39 35.11 31.34
CA ALA A 614 -11.14 35.71 31.82
C ALA A 614 -10.00 35.69 30.79
N LEU A 615 -10.02 34.75 29.84
CA LEU A 615 -9.05 34.66 28.76
C LEU A 615 -9.34 35.60 27.57
N MET A 616 -10.57 36.13 27.49
CA MET A 616 -11.02 37.05 26.43
C MET A 616 -10.89 38.54 26.81
N THR A 617 -10.43 38.87 28.02
CA THR A 617 -10.14 40.24 28.52
C THR A 617 -8.70 40.38 28.93
#